data_AF-A0A0U3RUD6-F1
#
_entry.id   AF-A0A0U3RUD6-F1
#
_cell.length_a   1.000
_cell.length_b   1.000
_cell.length_c   1.000
_cell.angle_alpha   90.00
_cell.angle_beta   90.00
_cell.angle_gamma   90.00
#
_symmetry.space_group_name_H-M   'P 1'
#
loop_
_entity.id
_entity.type
_entity.pdbx_description
1 polymer ?
#
loop_
_entity_poly.entity_id
_entity_poly.type
_entity_poly.pdbx_seq_one_letter_code
_entity_poly.pdbx_strand_id
1 'polypeptide(L)'
;MKFKLLASFVLLFSLLGSSLSYAAPTLTVDFCSSGFQVTVVATTKGVIYVSIGFYGLKPQNFGECIAEYDLTTQRAHFYLVNSSGAYHIGWYHEYGYQNKTLSELLGRVERSVLPVPGKLEGDYVVFLLNSTTYKVPAKELLPYLWREDLWNNLVAFSYEEGIVIVPSFKIDAVENNFTVIKTPGKRIGTTLLDFNFTYWISYRYPIYLNGTVDGRFLWKGETKKELIAWEELSQMFDKPLYAFYFDGESLRLYPLFRVKISPELKEFKLSLNYEFENLAHPYAPPTTPVLPTASSTPQESESLISTAGSSTYYAPENIKEHISWISLLLVIIVTVALIEVLHLKKTK
;
A
#
# COMPACT_ATOMS: atom_id res chain seq x y z
N MET A 1 -15.13 -29.43 -1.60
CA MET A 1 -15.71 -28.67 -2.74
C MET A 1 -14.64 -28.09 -3.69
N LYS A 2 -13.57 -28.83 -4.02
CA LYS A 2 -12.43 -28.33 -4.83
C LYS A 2 -12.40 -28.83 -6.30
N PHE A 3 -13.29 -29.76 -6.66
CA PHE A 3 -13.26 -30.44 -7.97
C PHE A 3 -14.10 -29.77 -9.08
N LYS A 4 -15.05 -28.88 -8.73
CA LYS A 4 -15.92 -28.25 -9.74
C LYS A 4 -15.25 -27.11 -10.53
N LEU A 5 -14.29 -26.40 -9.92
CA LEU A 5 -13.55 -25.33 -10.60
C LEU A 5 -12.59 -25.90 -11.66
N LEU A 6 -11.91 -27.00 -11.34
CA LEU A 6 -10.98 -27.69 -12.24
C LEU A 6 -11.70 -28.27 -13.47
N ALA A 7 -12.88 -28.86 -13.28
CA ALA A 7 -13.68 -29.41 -14.36
C ALA A 7 -14.17 -28.31 -15.33
N SER A 8 -14.61 -27.15 -14.82
CA SER A 8 -14.97 -26.00 -15.67
C SER A 8 -13.76 -25.41 -16.40
N PHE A 9 -12.58 -25.36 -15.75
CA PHE A 9 -11.36 -24.83 -16.36
C PHE A 9 -10.87 -25.71 -17.53
N VAL A 10 -10.90 -27.04 -17.37
CA VAL A 10 -10.53 -28.01 -18.42
C VAL A 10 -11.55 -28.02 -19.57
N LEU A 11 -12.84 -27.83 -19.28
CA LEU A 11 -13.88 -27.75 -20.32
C LEU A 11 -13.78 -26.45 -21.14
N LEU A 12 -13.43 -25.33 -20.50
CA LEU A 12 -13.18 -24.06 -21.18
C LEU A 12 -11.93 -24.13 -22.09
N PHE A 13 -10.87 -24.79 -21.61
CA PHE A 13 -9.63 -25.00 -22.38
C PHE A 13 -9.79 -25.96 -23.56
N SER A 14 -10.66 -26.96 -23.47
CA SER A 14 -10.92 -27.91 -24.57
C SER A 14 -11.79 -27.29 -25.67
N LEU A 15 -12.67 -26.33 -25.34
CA LEU A 15 -13.42 -25.53 -26.33
C LEU A 15 -12.53 -24.55 -27.13
N LEU A 16 -11.34 -24.22 -26.62
CA LEU A 16 -10.35 -23.35 -27.26
C LEU A 16 -9.36 -24.10 -28.20
N GLY A 17 -9.53 -25.42 -28.34
CA GLY A 17 -8.63 -26.30 -29.09
C GLY A 17 -8.90 -26.40 -30.60
N SER A 18 -9.97 -25.79 -31.11
CA SER A 18 -10.43 -26.04 -32.48
C SER A 18 -10.86 -24.78 -33.22
N SER A 19 -9.92 -23.91 -33.59
CA SER A 19 -10.11 -23.03 -34.75
C SER A 19 -8.79 -22.52 -35.31
N LEU A 20 -8.56 -22.81 -36.60
CA LEU A 20 -7.58 -22.14 -37.43
C LEU A 20 -8.14 -20.75 -37.78
N SER A 21 -7.34 -19.71 -37.53
CA SER A 21 -7.49 -18.36 -38.11
C SER A 21 -8.68 -17.50 -37.67
N TYR A 22 -8.93 -17.38 -36.37
CA TYR A 22 -9.71 -16.26 -35.82
C TYR A 22 -8.92 -15.57 -34.72
N ALA A 23 -9.12 -14.25 -34.58
CA ALA A 23 -8.50 -13.43 -33.53
C ALA A 23 -8.48 -14.20 -32.21
N ALA A 24 -7.30 -14.27 -31.58
CA ALA A 24 -7.11 -15.08 -30.38
C ALA A 24 -8.19 -14.70 -29.35
N PRO A 25 -9.01 -15.66 -28.90
CA PRO A 25 -10.10 -15.36 -27.98
C PRO A 25 -9.52 -14.80 -26.68
N THR A 26 -9.83 -13.54 -26.38
CA THR A 26 -9.49 -12.90 -25.11
C THR A 26 -10.50 -13.36 -24.06
N LEU A 27 -10.01 -14.01 -23.01
CA LEU A 27 -10.83 -14.31 -21.83
C LEU A 27 -10.61 -13.22 -20.78
N THR A 28 -11.67 -12.53 -20.40
CA THR A 28 -11.66 -11.61 -19.24
C THR A 28 -12.20 -12.34 -18.03
N VAL A 29 -11.48 -12.28 -16.91
CA VAL A 29 -11.91 -12.84 -15.62
C VAL A 29 -11.87 -11.72 -14.58
N ASP A 30 -13.03 -11.42 -14.00
CA ASP A 30 -13.15 -10.49 -12.87
C ASP A 30 -13.05 -11.30 -11.56
N PHE A 31 -12.26 -10.81 -10.59
CA PHE A 31 -12.09 -11.47 -9.29
C PHE A 31 -11.72 -10.46 -8.21
N CYS A 32 -12.20 -10.69 -6.98
CA CYS A 32 -11.77 -9.95 -5.82
C CYS A 32 -10.45 -10.55 -5.30
N SER A 33 -9.31 -9.90 -5.55
CA SER A 33 -8.00 -10.42 -5.15
C SER A 33 -7.35 -9.62 -4.03
N SER A 34 -6.96 -8.37 -4.30
CA SER A 34 -6.18 -7.59 -3.34
C SER A 34 -5.97 -6.15 -3.81
N GLY A 35 -5.40 -5.35 -2.93
CA GLY A 35 -4.93 -4.02 -3.26
C GLY A 35 -4.05 -3.46 -2.15
N PHE A 36 -3.63 -2.21 -2.31
CA PHE A 36 -2.88 -1.50 -1.29
C PHE A 36 -3.28 -0.04 -1.23
N GLN A 37 -2.95 0.60 -0.10
CA GLN A 37 -3.05 2.03 0.06
C GLN A 37 -1.73 2.63 0.46
N VAL A 38 -1.54 3.84 -0.03
CA VAL A 38 -0.51 4.76 0.42
C VAL A 38 -1.19 6.05 0.84
N THR A 39 -0.89 6.53 2.03
CA THR A 39 -1.25 7.88 2.49
C THR A 39 0.02 8.64 2.84
N VAL A 40 0.18 9.85 2.31
CA VAL A 40 1.32 10.73 2.57
C VAL A 40 0.80 12.09 2.97
N VAL A 41 1.27 12.62 4.09
CA VAL A 41 0.88 13.96 4.57
C VAL A 41 2.02 14.60 5.36
N ALA A 42 2.26 15.89 5.12
CA ALA A 42 3.01 16.72 6.06
C ALA A 42 2.22 16.86 7.37
N THR A 43 2.91 16.94 8.50
CA THR A 43 2.29 17.19 9.81
C THR A 43 2.60 18.60 10.32
N THR A 44 1.87 19.05 11.34
CA THR A 44 2.16 20.31 12.04
C THR A 44 3.39 20.23 12.96
N LYS A 45 4.04 19.06 13.05
CA LYS A 45 5.24 18.83 13.85
C LYS A 45 6.53 18.85 13.03
N GLY A 46 6.45 19.22 11.74
CA GLY A 46 7.61 19.30 10.84
C GLY A 46 8.12 17.92 10.39
N VAL A 47 7.28 16.90 10.49
CA VAL A 47 7.57 15.55 10.01
C VAL A 47 6.59 15.15 8.91
N ILE A 48 7.00 14.17 8.10
CA ILE A 48 6.17 13.55 7.07
C ILE A 48 5.62 12.24 7.64
N TYR A 49 4.31 12.08 7.61
CA TYR A 49 3.61 10.84 7.89
C TYR A 49 3.38 10.08 6.59
N VAL A 50 3.72 8.80 6.59
CA VAL A 50 3.42 7.87 5.49
C VAL A 50 2.72 6.65 6.08
N SER A 51 1.48 6.40 5.70
CA SER A 51 0.79 5.15 6.02
C SER A 51 0.67 4.25 4.80
N ILE A 52 0.98 2.99 5.01
CA ILE A 52 0.92 1.92 4.01
C ILE A 52 0.12 0.75 4.58
N GLY A 53 -0.66 0.08 3.75
CA GLY A 53 -1.40 -1.10 4.18
C GLY A 53 -2.00 -1.87 3.02
N PHE A 54 -2.22 -3.17 3.22
CA PHE A 54 -2.85 -4.05 2.23
C PHE A 54 -4.34 -4.23 2.46
N TYR A 55 -5.04 -4.52 1.37
CA TYR A 55 -6.43 -4.97 1.35
C TYR A 55 -6.54 -6.39 0.86
N GLY A 56 -7.26 -7.20 1.62
CA GLY A 56 -7.99 -8.34 1.06
C GLY A 56 -9.32 -7.84 0.51
N LEU A 57 -9.70 -8.26 -0.70
CA LEU A 57 -11.03 -7.96 -1.22
C LEU A 57 -11.95 -9.14 -0.96
N LYS A 58 -13.05 -8.92 -0.23
CA LYS A 58 -14.10 -9.94 -0.04
C LYS A 58 -15.27 -9.66 -1.00
N PRO A 59 -15.77 -10.67 -1.73
CA PRO A 59 -16.98 -10.54 -2.50
C PRO A 59 -18.17 -10.37 -1.53
N GLN A 60 -18.98 -9.33 -1.74
CA GLN A 60 -20.25 -9.18 -1.02
C GLN A 60 -21.44 -9.65 -1.87
N ASN A 61 -21.50 -9.26 -3.14
CA ASN A 61 -22.56 -9.59 -4.10
C ASN A 61 -21.98 -9.66 -5.53
N PHE A 62 -22.79 -10.04 -6.53
CA PHE A 62 -22.39 -10.16 -7.94
C PHE A 62 -21.54 -8.98 -8.44
N GLY A 63 -20.21 -9.17 -8.50
CA GLY A 63 -19.25 -8.19 -9.02
C GLY A 63 -18.83 -7.09 -8.04
N GLU A 64 -19.40 -7.03 -6.83
CA GLU A 64 -19.05 -6.03 -5.83
C GLU A 64 -18.06 -6.60 -4.80
N CYS A 65 -16.87 -6.00 -4.76
CA CYS A 65 -15.83 -6.31 -3.79
C CYS A 65 -15.74 -5.22 -2.72
N ILE A 66 -15.61 -5.61 -1.45
CA ILE A 66 -15.30 -4.69 -0.35
C ILE A 66 -13.87 -4.93 0.12
N ALA A 67 -13.14 -3.83 0.30
CA ALA A 67 -11.82 -3.86 0.91
C ALA A 67 -11.90 -4.14 2.41
N GLU A 68 -11.27 -5.22 2.83
CA GLU A 68 -10.98 -5.56 4.21
C GLU A 68 -9.49 -5.27 4.45
N TYR A 69 -9.22 -4.36 5.38
CA TYR A 69 -7.85 -3.96 5.71
C TYR A 69 -7.15 -5.08 6.46
N ASP A 70 -5.99 -5.53 5.97
CA ASP A 70 -5.14 -6.45 6.73
C ASP A 70 -4.39 -5.67 7.81
N LEU A 71 -4.88 -5.80 9.04
CA LEU A 71 -4.32 -5.11 10.21
C LEU A 71 -2.84 -5.39 10.43
N THR A 72 -2.31 -6.56 10.03
CA THR A 72 -0.91 -6.95 10.27
C THR A 72 0.10 -6.25 9.37
N THR A 73 -0.40 -5.64 8.29
CA THR A 73 0.42 -5.03 7.24
C THR A 73 0.37 -3.51 7.28
N GLN A 74 -0.49 -2.96 8.13
CA GLN A 74 -0.64 -1.52 8.30
C GLN A 74 0.55 -0.94 9.06
N ARG A 75 1.28 -0.04 8.42
CA ARG A 75 2.40 0.66 9.06
C ARG A 75 2.31 2.15 8.80
N ALA A 76 2.36 2.92 9.87
CA ALA A 76 2.54 4.37 9.82
C ALA A 76 4.01 4.69 10.07
N HIS A 77 4.72 5.17 9.06
CA HIS A 77 6.10 5.61 9.12
C HIS A 77 6.20 7.12 9.27
N PHE A 78 7.23 7.58 9.98
CA PHE A 78 7.49 8.99 10.26
C PHE A 78 8.90 9.37 9.78
N TYR A 79 8.98 10.47 9.03
CA TYR A 79 10.22 10.94 8.43
C TYR A 79 10.50 12.40 8.77
N LEU A 80 11.77 12.70 9.05
CA LEU A 80 12.32 14.05 9.15
C LEU A 80 13.14 14.31 7.89
N VAL A 81 12.94 15.45 7.23
CA VAL A 81 13.70 15.82 6.04
C VAL A 81 14.33 17.19 6.25
N ASN A 82 15.60 17.34 5.88
CA ASN A 82 16.32 18.60 6.00
C ASN A 82 17.40 18.76 4.92
N SER A 83 18.25 19.77 5.07
CA SER A 83 19.38 20.05 4.16
C SER A 83 20.40 18.91 4.03
N SER A 84 20.45 17.99 5.01
CA SER A 84 21.43 16.90 5.08
C SER A 84 20.89 15.53 4.66
N GLY A 85 19.56 15.33 4.65
CA GLY A 85 18.99 14.02 4.36
C GLY A 85 17.50 13.87 4.65
N ALA A 86 16.98 12.69 4.31
CA ALA A 86 15.75 12.15 4.90
C ALA A 86 16.09 11.07 5.93
N TYR A 87 15.45 11.18 7.08
CA TYR A 87 15.68 10.33 8.24
C TYR A 87 14.38 9.70 8.72
N HIS A 88 14.34 8.38 8.78
CA HIS A 88 13.25 7.61 9.36
C HIS A 88 13.33 7.67 10.89
N ILE A 89 12.35 8.34 11.49
CA ILE A 89 12.27 8.60 12.94
C ILE A 89 11.70 7.38 13.67
N GLY A 90 10.81 6.66 13.01
CA GLY A 90 10.18 5.46 13.54
C GLY A 90 8.89 5.14 12.81
N TRP A 91 8.22 4.11 13.30
CA TRP A 91 6.94 3.66 12.79
C TRP A 91 6.03 3.20 13.93
N TYR A 92 4.74 3.18 13.63
CA TYR A 92 3.67 2.72 14.51
C TYR A 92 2.79 1.73 13.77
N HIS A 93 2.32 0.73 14.49
CA HIS A 93 1.37 -0.27 14.01
C HIS A 93 0.17 -0.25 14.96
N GLU A 94 -1.02 0.00 14.42
CA GLU A 94 -2.20 0.28 15.23
C GLU A 94 -2.57 -0.84 16.22
N TYR A 95 -2.09 -2.06 15.95
CA TYR A 95 -2.41 -3.27 16.70
C TYR A 95 -1.19 -4.07 17.20
N GLY A 96 0.00 -3.46 17.31
CA GLY A 96 1.25 -4.15 17.69
C GLY A 96 1.64 -4.06 19.18
N TYR A 97 2.46 -5.00 19.67
CA TYR A 97 2.98 -5.00 21.05
C TYR A 97 4.26 -4.15 21.25
N GLN A 98 4.89 -3.67 20.18
CA GLN A 98 6.10 -2.81 20.20
C GLN A 98 5.73 -1.32 20.03
N ASN A 99 4.70 -0.87 20.74
CA ASN A 99 4.12 0.47 20.66
C ASN A 99 5.02 1.53 21.28
N LYS A 100 5.80 2.25 20.45
CA LYS A 100 6.07 3.66 20.77
C LYS A 100 4.85 4.46 20.35
N THR A 101 4.29 5.26 21.25
CA THR A 101 3.15 6.10 20.89
C THR A 101 3.54 7.14 19.84
N LEU A 102 2.60 7.58 19.01
CA LEU A 102 2.82 8.70 18.09
C LEU A 102 3.40 9.91 18.83
N SER A 103 2.86 10.21 20.02
CA SER A 103 3.34 11.29 20.88
C SER A 103 4.79 11.10 21.33
N GLU A 104 5.23 9.89 21.68
CA GLU A 104 6.63 9.60 22.03
C GLU A 104 7.59 9.76 20.85
N LEU A 105 7.14 9.41 19.64
CA LEU A 105 7.94 9.57 18.42
C LEU A 105 8.08 11.05 18.06
N LEU A 106 6.95 11.79 18.08
CA LEU A 106 6.92 13.21 17.72
C LEU A 106 7.56 14.12 18.78
N GLY A 107 7.51 13.74 20.07
CA GLY A 107 8.16 14.51 21.14
C GLY A 107 9.67 14.65 20.99
N ARG A 108 10.31 13.81 20.15
CA ARG A 108 11.76 13.87 19.86
C ARG A 108 12.14 14.92 18.82
N VAL A 109 11.17 15.45 18.09
CA VAL A 109 11.35 16.29 16.89
C VAL A 109 10.37 17.46 16.86
N GLU A 110 9.74 17.74 18.00
CA GLU A 110 8.63 18.67 18.14
C GLU A 110 8.97 20.08 17.64
N ARG A 111 8.42 20.44 16.47
CA ARG A 111 8.48 21.79 15.90
C ARG A 111 7.08 22.16 15.39
N SER A 112 6.44 23.16 15.99
CA SER A 112 5.14 23.63 15.49
C SER A 112 5.34 24.39 14.17
N VAL A 113 4.89 23.80 13.06
CA VAL A 113 4.94 24.40 11.73
C VAL A 113 3.58 24.28 11.04
N LEU A 114 3.28 25.20 10.13
CA LEU A 114 2.07 25.16 9.34
C LEU A 114 2.42 24.75 7.90
N PRO A 115 1.94 23.59 7.41
CA PRO A 115 2.08 23.24 6.02
C PRO A 115 1.23 24.15 5.13
N VAL A 116 1.77 24.54 3.98
CA VAL A 116 1.09 25.38 2.97
C VAL A 116 1.02 24.64 1.63
N PRO A 117 -0.09 24.74 0.90
CA PRO A 117 -0.20 24.14 -0.42
C PRO A 117 0.64 24.90 -1.46
N GLY A 118 1.19 24.16 -2.42
CA GLY A 118 1.85 24.73 -3.58
C GLY A 118 0.84 25.13 -4.66
N LYS A 119 1.22 26.10 -5.50
CA LYS A 119 0.44 26.53 -6.66
C LYS A 119 1.34 26.63 -7.89
N LEU A 120 0.91 26.07 -9.01
CA LEU A 120 1.62 26.22 -10.27
C LEU A 120 1.37 27.62 -10.85
N GLU A 121 2.45 28.37 -11.09
CA GLU A 121 2.44 29.70 -11.69
C GLU A 121 3.50 29.76 -12.80
N GLY A 122 3.07 29.57 -14.06
CA GLY A 122 3.99 29.42 -15.19
C GLY A 122 4.89 28.20 -15.02
N ASP A 123 6.20 28.41 -15.09
CA ASP A 123 7.21 27.35 -14.99
C ASP A 123 7.63 27.01 -13.55
N TYR A 124 6.92 27.52 -12.54
CA TYR A 124 7.27 27.37 -11.13
C TYR A 124 6.11 26.83 -10.30
N VAL A 125 6.43 25.97 -9.33
CA VAL A 125 5.55 25.67 -8.19
C VAL A 125 5.91 26.64 -7.07
N VAL A 126 4.94 27.48 -6.70
CA VAL A 126 5.10 28.57 -5.75
C VAL A 126 4.52 28.18 -4.40
N PHE A 127 5.29 28.40 -3.34
CA PHE A 127 4.87 28.23 -1.96
C PHE A 127 5.01 29.56 -1.20
N LEU A 128 3.92 30.01 -0.59
CA LEU A 128 3.90 31.23 0.22
C LEU A 128 3.91 30.85 1.71
N LEU A 129 5.08 30.95 2.34
CA LEU A 129 5.24 30.68 3.78
C LEU A 129 5.48 32.00 4.50
N ASN A 130 4.51 32.42 5.32
CA ASN A 130 4.52 33.71 5.98
C ASN A 130 4.72 34.84 4.94
N SER A 131 5.77 35.66 5.10
CA SER A 131 6.13 36.75 4.18
C SER A 131 7.15 36.35 3.10
N THR A 132 7.50 35.06 2.99
CA THR A 132 8.52 34.57 2.04
C THR A 132 7.87 33.76 0.93
N THR A 133 8.27 34.03 -0.31
CA THR A 133 7.81 33.29 -1.50
C THR A 133 8.93 32.40 -2.01
N TYR A 134 8.71 31.10 -2.03
CA TYR A 134 9.62 30.12 -2.63
C TYR A 134 9.11 29.75 -4.01
N LYS A 135 9.96 29.89 -5.04
CA LYS A 135 9.64 29.54 -6.43
C LYS A 135 10.49 28.36 -6.87
N VAL A 136 9.90 27.18 -6.89
CA VAL A 136 10.60 25.95 -7.26
C VAL A 136 10.39 25.68 -8.75
N PRO A 137 11.44 25.52 -9.56
CA PRO A 137 11.29 25.21 -10.98
C PRO A 137 10.48 23.92 -11.18
N ALA A 138 9.36 23.99 -11.89
CA ALA A 138 8.48 22.84 -12.12
C ALA A 138 9.23 21.70 -12.84
N LYS A 139 10.08 22.05 -13.82
CA LYS A 139 10.93 21.09 -14.55
C LYS A 139 11.87 20.26 -13.65
N GLU A 140 12.22 20.77 -12.46
CA GLU A 140 13.09 20.08 -11.52
C GLU A 140 12.31 19.19 -10.54
N LEU A 141 11.02 19.47 -10.33
CA LEU A 141 10.19 18.78 -9.35
C LEU A 141 9.29 17.71 -9.98
N LEU A 142 8.59 18.04 -11.07
CA LEU A 142 7.57 17.19 -11.69
C LEU A 142 8.07 15.80 -12.14
N PRO A 143 9.28 15.62 -12.70
CA PRO A 143 9.74 14.31 -13.17
C PRO A 143 9.82 13.23 -12.08
N TYR A 144 9.96 13.66 -10.82
CA TYR A 144 10.10 12.80 -9.64
C TYR A 144 8.77 12.46 -8.97
N LEU A 145 7.66 13.07 -9.42
CA LEU A 145 6.34 12.68 -8.96
C LEU A 145 5.92 11.37 -9.63
N TRP A 146 5.11 10.59 -8.92
CA TRP A 146 4.50 9.37 -9.45
C TRP A 146 3.63 9.65 -10.68
N ARG A 147 2.96 10.81 -10.69
CA ARG A 147 2.30 11.38 -11.86
C ARG A 147 2.46 12.88 -11.87
N GLU A 148 2.47 13.47 -13.05
CA GLU A 148 2.60 14.93 -13.20
C GLU A 148 1.45 15.65 -12.50
N ASP A 149 0.20 15.18 -12.63
CA ASP A 149 -0.99 15.84 -12.05
C ASP A 149 -1.00 15.91 -10.52
N LEU A 150 -0.13 15.15 -9.84
CA LEU A 150 0.07 15.25 -8.39
C LEU A 150 0.68 16.59 -7.95
N TRP A 151 1.17 17.42 -8.87
CA TRP A 151 1.67 18.76 -8.55
C TRP A 151 0.64 19.61 -7.79
N ASN A 152 -0.65 19.42 -8.08
CA ASN A 152 -1.77 20.12 -7.44
C ASN A 152 -1.88 19.84 -5.94
N ASN A 153 -1.17 18.83 -5.46
CA ASN A 153 -1.28 18.30 -4.11
C ASN A 153 0.05 18.37 -3.37
N LEU A 154 1.01 19.15 -3.88
CA LEU A 154 2.25 19.42 -3.18
C LEU A 154 1.99 20.36 -2.01
N VAL A 155 2.61 20.03 -0.89
CA VAL A 155 2.53 20.80 0.35
C VAL A 155 3.95 21.02 0.85
N ALA A 156 4.22 22.21 1.38
CA ALA A 156 5.50 22.55 1.95
C ALA A 156 5.39 23.08 3.38
N PHE A 157 6.41 22.87 4.19
CA PHE A 157 6.55 23.52 5.50
C PHE A 157 7.98 24.02 5.70
N SER A 158 8.13 25.07 6.49
CA SER A 158 9.44 25.68 6.77
C SER A 158 10.31 24.73 7.58
N TYR A 159 11.58 24.60 7.20
CA TYR A 159 12.57 23.87 7.96
C TYR A 159 13.92 24.58 7.87
N GLU A 160 14.40 25.05 9.04
CA GLU A 160 15.64 25.83 9.14
C GLU A 160 15.61 27.01 8.14
N GLU A 161 16.57 27.06 7.22
CA GLU A 161 16.73 28.12 6.23
C GLU A 161 15.96 27.88 4.92
N GLY A 162 15.20 26.79 4.82
CA GLY A 162 14.50 26.41 3.59
C GLY A 162 13.11 25.84 3.83
N ILE A 163 12.64 25.08 2.84
CA ILE A 163 11.34 24.39 2.88
C ILE A 163 11.50 22.91 2.58
N VAL A 164 10.71 22.10 3.27
CA VAL A 164 10.48 20.70 2.93
C VAL A 164 9.20 20.62 2.13
N ILE A 165 9.25 20.00 0.96
CA ILE A 165 8.10 19.80 0.06
C ILE A 165 7.80 18.31 -0.01
N VAL A 166 6.53 17.95 0.06
CA VAL A 166 6.07 16.57 -0.04
C VAL A 166 4.73 16.52 -0.79
N PRO A 167 4.48 15.51 -1.63
CA PRO A 167 3.14 15.31 -2.14
C PRO A 167 2.20 14.86 -1.01
N SER A 168 0.99 15.39 -0.99
CA SER A 168 0.01 15.16 0.06
C SER A 168 -1.25 14.52 -0.52
N PHE A 169 -1.39 13.21 -0.35
CA PHE A 169 -2.45 12.42 -0.98
C PHE A 169 -2.72 11.12 -0.23
N LYS A 170 -3.82 10.48 -0.59
CA LYS A 170 -4.10 9.08 -0.36
C LYS A 170 -4.41 8.41 -1.70
N ILE A 171 -3.73 7.30 -1.96
CA ILE A 171 -3.88 6.47 -3.15
C ILE A 171 -4.36 5.11 -2.70
N ASP A 172 -5.47 4.66 -3.29
CA ASP A 172 -5.95 3.29 -3.19
C ASP A 172 -5.78 2.63 -4.55
N ALA A 173 -4.97 1.59 -4.64
CA ALA A 173 -4.79 0.78 -5.84
C ALA A 173 -5.39 -0.60 -5.61
N VAL A 174 -6.43 -0.93 -6.36
CA VAL A 174 -7.23 -2.14 -6.17
C VAL A 174 -7.24 -2.93 -7.47
N GLU A 175 -6.86 -4.21 -7.41
CA GLU A 175 -6.94 -5.10 -8.56
C GLU A 175 -8.39 -5.18 -9.07
N ASN A 176 -8.56 -5.11 -10.39
CA ASN A 176 -9.88 -5.13 -11.03
C ASN A 176 -10.11 -6.46 -11.76
N ASN A 177 -9.42 -6.65 -12.88
CA ASN A 177 -9.54 -7.87 -13.68
C ASN A 177 -8.23 -8.19 -14.38
N PHE A 178 -8.13 -9.41 -14.93
CA PHE A 178 -7.12 -9.71 -15.93
C PHE A 178 -7.76 -10.23 -17.21
N THR A 179 -7.06 -9.98 -18.31
CA THR A 179 -7.33 -10.62 -19.59
C THR A 179 -6.22 -11.63 -19.89
N VAL A 180 -6.60 -12.77 -20.46
CA VAL A 180 -5.65 -13.77 -20.96
C VAL A 180 -5.64 -13.70 -22.47
N ILE A 181 -4.48 -13.39 -23.04
CA ILE A 181 -4.27 -13.37 -24.49
C ILE A 181 -3.40 -14.57 -24.84
N LYS A 182 -3.86 -15.34 -25.84
CA LYS A 182 -3.17 -16.53 -26.33
C LYS A 182 -2.37 -16.18 -27.58
N THR A 183 -1.05 -16.36 -27.55
CA THR A 183 -0.19 -16.15 -28.73
C THR A 183 0.69 -17.38 -29.01
N PRO A 184 1.12 -17.62 -30.26
CA PRO A 184 2.06 -18.70 -30.56
C PRO A 184 3.37 -18.52 -29.79
N GLY A 185 3.84 -19.58 -29.13
CA GLY A 185 5.09 -19.53 -28.36
C GLY A 185 6.33 -19.58 -29.26
N LYS A 186 7.48 -19.22 -28.69
CA LYS A 186 8.79 -19.21 -29.40
C LYS A 186 9.26 -20.60 -29.87
N ARG A 187 8.66 -21.69 -29.37
CA ARG A 187 9.00 -23.07 -29.73
C ARG A 187 7.81 -23.71 -30.44
N ILE A 188 8.07 -24.57 -31.41
CA ILE A 188 7.02 -25.32 -32.11
C ILE A 188 6.18 -26.10 -31.08
N GLY A 189 4.86 -25.97 -31.16
CA GLY A 189 3.93 -26.64 -30.25
C GLY A 189 3.73 -25.94 -28.90
N THR A 190 4.35 -24.79 -28.64
CA THR A 190 4.11 -24.01 -27.41
C THR A 190 3.15 -22.84 -27.63
N THR A 191 2.46 -22.46 -26.56
CA THR A 191 1.56 -21.30 -26.50
C THR A 191 2.09 -20.36 -25.42
N LEU A 192 2.19 -19.07 -25.73
CA LEU A 192 2.39 -18.02 -24.76
C LEU A 192 1.02 -17.55 -24.26
N LEU A 193 0.89 -17.42 -22.95
CA LEU A 193 -0.28 -16.86 -22.29
C LEU A 193 0.14 -15.54 -21.66
N ASP A 194 -0.34 -14.44 -22.23
CA ASP A 194 -0.09 -13.11 -21.72
C ASP A 194 -1.23 -12.74 -20.78
N PHE A 195 -0.89 -12.44 -19.53
CA PHE A 195 -1.83 -11.99 -18.51
C PHE A 195 -1.72 -10.47 -18.39
N ASN A 196 -2.79 -9.76 -18.75
CA ASN A 196 -2.83 -8.31 -18.64
C ASN A 196 -3.76 -7.93 -17.48
N PHE A 197 -3.18 -7.45 -16.39
CA PHE A 197 -3.89 -7.01 -15.19
C PHE A 197 -4.29 -5.54 -15.28
N THR A 198 -5.48 -5.23 -14.80
CA THR A 198 -5.95 -3.85 -14.64
C THR A 198 -6.27 -3.55 -13.18
N TYR A 199 -6.19 -2.27 -12.84
CA TYR A 199 -6.38 -1.76 -11.49
C TYR A 199 -7.29 -0.54 -11.50
N TRP A 200 -8.14 -0.48 -10.48
CA TRP A 200 -8.78 0.77 -10.09
C TRP A 200 -7.84 1.54 -9.17
N ILE A 201 -7.38 2.70 -9.64
CA ILE A 201 -6.66 3.65 -8.80
C ILE A 201 -7.59 4.77 -8.36
N SER A 202 -7.57 5.11 -7.09
CA SER A 202 -8.40 6.15 -6.50
C SER A 202 -7.54 7.13 -5.72
N TYR A 203 -7.70 8.43 -5.99
CA TYR A 203 -6.96 9.50 -5.32
C TYR A 203 -7.87 10.28 -4.39
N ARG A 204 -7.37 10.60 -3.20
CA ARG A 204 -7.99 11.52 -2.24
C ARG A 204 -6.96 12.50 -1.72
N TYR A 205 -7.40 13.70 -1.40
CA TYR A 205 -6.50 14.77 -0.97
C TYR A 205 -6.90 15.28 0.41
N PRO A 206 -5.95 15.43 1.33
CA PRO A 206 -6.23 15.93 2.66
C PRO A 206 -6.42 17.45 2.62
N ILE A 207 -7.36 17.93 3.43
CA ILE A 207 -7.56 19.31 3.81
C ILE A 207 -6.92 19.49 5.17
N TYR A 208 -6.00 20.43 5.23
CA TYR A 208 -5.39 20.90 6.46
C TYR A 208 -6.34 21.88 7.12
N LEU A 209 -7.01 21.45 8.19
CA LEU A 209 -7.76 22.37 9.04
C LEU A 209 -6.79 23.14 9.94
N ASN A 210 -6.60 24.42 9.65
CA ASN A 210 -5.84 25.34 10.50
C ASN A 210 -6.32 25.24 11.96
N GLY A 211 -5.42 24.90 12.87
CA GLY A 211 -5.68 24.92 14.31
C GLY A 211 -6.08 23.60 14.97
N THR A 212 -6.10 22.47 14.27
CA THR A 212 -6.25 21.16 14.96
C THR A 212 -4.89 20.71 15.52
N VAL A 213 -4.78 20.72 16.84
CA VAL A 213 -3.58 20.38 17.64
C VAL A 213 -3.14 18.92 17.42
N ASP A 214 -4.00 18.10 16.82
CA ASP A 214 -3.86 16.64 16.74
C ASP A 214 -3.37 16.12 15.37
N GLY A 215 -3.10 16.99 14.39
CA GLY A 215 -2.74 16.54 13.04
C GLY A 215 -3.86 15.78 12.31
N ARG A 216 -5.13 16.05 12.65
CA ARG A 216 -6.29 15.43 11.98
C ARG A 216 -6.53 16.12 10.64
N PHE A 217 -6.40 15.35 9.56
CA PHE A 217 -6.72 15.81 8.19
C PHE A 217 -8.17 15.47 7.86
N LEU A 218 -8.87 16.39 7.18
CA LEU A 218 -10.16 16.07 6.57
C LEU A 218 -9.96 15.74 5.10
N TRP A 219 -10.43 14.59 4.61
CA TRP A 219 -10.30 14.27 3.19
C TRP A 219 -11.29 15.10 2.36
N LYS A 220 -10.79 15.87 1.38
CA LYS A 220 -11.64 16.57 0.42
C LYS A 220 -12.36 15.55 -0.47
N GLY A 221 -13.66 15.75 -0.64
CA GLY A 221 -14.51 14.95 -1.52
C GLY A 221 -14.34 15.32 -2.99
N GLU A 222 -13.58 14.50 -3.70
CA GLU A 222 -13.90 13.90 -5.00
C GLU A 222 -12.86 12.79 -5.20
N THR A 223 -13.32 11.53 -5.26
CA THR A 223 -12.41 10.41 -5.53
C THR A 223 -12.27 10.30 -7.05
N LYS A 224 -11.15 10.78 -7.60
CA LYS A 224 -10.81 10.48 -8.99
C LYS A 224 -10.51 8.99 -9.06
N LYS A 225 -11.40 8.22 -9.70
CA LYS A 225 -11.25 6.78 -9.91
C LYS A 225 -10.91 6.53 -11.37
N GLU A 226 -9.78 5.88 -11.62
CA GLU A 226 -9.28 5.60 -12.96
C GLU A 226 -8.95 4.11 -13.10
N LEU A 227 -9.13 3.58 -14.31
CA LEU A 227 -8.70 2.24 -14.66
C LEU A 227 -7.33 2.34 -15.33
N ILE A 228 -6.33 1.67 -14.76
CA ILE A 228 -4.95 1.66 -15.29
C ILE A 228 -4.45 0.24 -15.51
N ALA A 229 -3.54 0.07 -16.47
CA ALA A 229 -2.90 -1.21 -16.75
C ALA A 229 -1.74 -1.49 -15.77
N TRP A 230 -1.35 -2.75 -15.68
CA TRP A 230 -0.19 -3.20 -14.91
C TRP A 230 1.07 -2.39 -15.20
N GLU A 231 1.38 -2.15 -16.48
CA GLU A 231 2.61 -1.49 -16.89
C GLU A 231 2.67 -0.05 -16.37
N GLU A 232 1.53 0.65 -16.43
CA GLU A 232 1.42 2.03 -15.92
C GLU A 232 1.55 2.06 -14.40
N LEU A 233 0.88 1.14 -13.70
CA LEU A 233 1.00 1.00 -12.24
C LEU A 233 2.46 0.69 -11.85
N SER A 234 3.08 -0.28 -12.50
CA SER A 234 4.46 -0.69 -12.22
C SER A 234 5.44 0.45 -12.44
N GLN A 235 5.33 1.20 -13.55
CA GLN A 235 6.18 2.36 -13.82
C GLN A 235 6.00 3.47 -12.80
N MET A 236 4.76 3.71 -12.36
CA MET A 236 4.44 4.70 -11.35
C MET A 236 5.14 4.36 -10.02
N PHE A 237 5.05 3.11 -9.56
CA PHE A 237 5.52 2.69 -8.24
C PHE A 237 6.98 2.22 -8.18
N ASP A 238 7.61 1.90 -9.32
CA ASP A 238 9.06 1.67 -9.41
C ASP A 238 9.87 2.91 -9.00
N LYS A 239 9.31 4.10 -9.21
CA LYS A 239 9.87 5.35 -8.70
C LYS A 239 9.68 5.42 -7.18
N PRO A 240 10.73 5.75 -6.40
CA PRO A 240 10.56 6.12 -5.00
C PRO A 240 9.55 7.25 -4.82
N LEU A 241 8.86 7.25 -3.67
CA LEU A 241 8.28 8.48 -3.18
C LEU A 241 9.40 9.40 -2.71
N TYR A 242 9.49 10.58 -3.29
CA TYR A 242 10.43 11.61 -2.88
C TYR A 242 9.76 12.65 -1.99
N ALA A 243 10.50 13.08 -0.97
CA ALA A 243 10.38 14.43 -0.42
C ALA A 243 11.50 15.29 -0.99
N PHE A 244 11.32 16.61 -0.90
CA PHE A 244 12.26 17.57 -1.44
C PHE A 244 12.65 18.56 -0.35
N TYR A 245 13.88 19.03 -0.38
CA TYR A 245 14.32 20.20 0.36
C TYR A 245 14.74 21.29 -0.62
N PHE A 246 14.29 22.51 -0.38
CA PHE A 246 14.63 23.66 -1.20
C PHE A 246 15.12 24.80 -0.31
N ASP A 247 16.36 25.23 -0.52
CA ASP A 247 17.02 26.30 0.24
C ASP A 247 16.78 27.70 -0.35
N GLY A 248 15.99 27.79 -1.43
CA GLY A 248 15.79 29.03 -2.18
C GLY A 248 16.54 29.07 -3.51
N GLU A 249 17.56 28.22 -3.69
CA GLU A 249 18.39 28.16 -4.90
C GLU A 249 18.40 26.76 -5.53
N SER A 250 18.51 25.71 -4.71
CA SER A 250 18.72 24.34 -5.15
C SER A 250 17.66 23.37 -4.60
N LEU A 251 17.14 22.51 -5.47
CA LEU A 251 16.22 21.43 -5.09
C LEU A 251 17.01 20.15 -4.80
N ARG A 252 16.91 19.65 -3.58
CA ARG A 252 17.49 18.36 -3.16
C ARG A 252 16.39 17.31 -3.05
N LEU A 253 16.68 16.12 -3.57
CA LEU A 253 15.76 14.99 -3.65
C LEU A 253 16.08 13.99 -2.54
N TYR A 254 15.07 13.61 -1.76
CA TYR A 254 15.23 12.61 -0.72
C TYR A 254 14.21 11.49 -0.85
N PRO A 255 14.64 10.27 -1.23
CA PRO A 255 13.73 9.13 -1.30
C PRO A 255 13.29 8.71 0.11
N LEU A 256 11.98 8.55 0.30
CA LEU A 256 11.41 8.09 1.57
C LEU A 256 11.17 6.59 1.54
N PHE A 257 10.41 6.11 0.56
CA PHE A 257 10.09 4.70 0.41
C PHE A 257 9.78 4.34 -1.05
N ARG A 258 9.71 3.06 -1.36
CA ARG A 258 9.29 2.52 -2.66
C ARG A 258 8.27 1.40 -2.49
N VAL A 259 7.28 1.32 -3.37
CA VAL A 259 6.38 0.16 -3.48
C VAL A 259 6.90 -0.74 -4.60
N LYS A 260 7.29 -1.97 -4.28
CA LYS A 260 7.61 -2.97 -5.30
C LYS A 260 6.38 -3.83 -5.51
N ILE A 261 5.95 -3.96 -6.76
CA ILE A 261 4.83 -4.80 -7.13
C ILE A 261 5.38 -5.90 -8.02
N SER A 262 5.12 -7.15 -7.64
CA SER A 262 5.62 -8.31 -8.38
C SER A 262 4.54 -9.37 -8.49
N PRO A 263 4.35 -9.99 -9.68
CA PRO A 263 3.49 -11.15 -9.78
C PRO A 263 4.12 -12.29 -9.00
N GLU A 264 3.33 -12.90 -8.13
CA GLU A 264 3.70 -14.07 -7.36
C GLU A 264 2.79 -15.23 -7.77
N LEU A 265 3.39 -16.25 -8.39
CA LEU A 265 2.70 -17.50 -8.66
C LEU A 265 2.80 -18.41 -7.43
N LYS A 266 1.75 -18.39 -6.60
CA LYS A 266 1.59 -19.33 -5.49
C LYS A 266 0.62 -20.43 -5.91
N GLU A 267 1.16 -21.62 -6.17
CA GLU A 267 0.40 -22.76 -6.70
C GLU A 267 -0.27 -22.43 -8.05
N PHE A 268 -1.60 -22.57 -8.13
CA PHE A 268 -2.41 -22.20 -9.29
C PHE A 268 -3.08 -20.82 -9.14
N LYS A 269 -2.68 -20.03 -8.13
CA LYS A 269 -3.15 -18.66 -7.93
C LYS A 269 -2.07 -17.71 -8.42
N LEU A 270 -2.40 -16.96 -9.47
CA LEU A 270 -1.62 -15.79 -9.84
C LEU A 270 -2.10 -14.65 -8.92
N SER A 271 -1.26 -14.28 -7.96
CA SER A 271 -1.52 -13.21 -7.01
C SER A 271 -0.43 -12.16 -7.14
N LEU A 272 -0.71 -10.92 -6.74
CA LEU A 272 0.29 -9.87 -6.74
C LEU A 272 0.85 -9.75 -5.33
N ASN A 273 2.17 -9.76 -5.25
CA ASN A 273 2.89 -9.45 -4.03
C ASN A 273 3.31 -7.99 -4.06
N TYR A 274 3.10 -7.33 -2.93
CA TYR A 274 3.41 -5.93 -2.72
C TYR A 274 4.44 -5.85 -1.59
N GLU A 275 5.54 -5.16 -1.82
CA GLU A 275 6.59 -4.92 -0.82
C GLU A 275 6.79 -3.43 -0.63
N PHE A 276 6.93 -3.00 0.62
CA PHE A 276 7.21 -1.60 0.96
C PHE A 276 8.63 -1.48 1.50
N GLU A 277 9.49 -0.86 0.70
CA GLU A 277 10.90 -0.67 1.01
C GLU A 277 11.12 0.73 1.59
N ASN A 278 11.58 0.82 2.84
CA ASN A 278 12.04 2.10 3.42
C ASN A 278 13.42 2.46 2.84
N LEU A 279 13.54 3.67 2.28
CA LEU A 279 14.76 4.16 1.65
C LEU A 279 15.48 5.22 2.48
N ALA A 280 14.82 5.78 3.50
CA ALA A 280 15.43 6.78 4.37
C ALA A 280 16.33 6.14 5.43
N HIS A 281 17.44 6.82 5.75
CA HIS A 281 18.36 6.41 6.81
C HIS A 281 17.67 6.47 8.18
N PRO A 282 18.04 5.60 9.15
CA PRO A 282 17.52 5.74 10.51
C PRO A 282 17.93 7.08 11.12
N TYR A 283 17.00 7.73 11.83
CA TYR A 283 17.29 8.96 12.56
C TYR A 283 18.17 8.66 13.77
N ALA A 284 19.41 9.16 13.76
CA ALA A 284 20.26 9.18 14.93
C ALA A 284 19.94 10.44 15.75
N PRO A 285 19.45 10.33 16.99
CA PRO A 285 19.31 11.51 17.83
C PRO A 285 20.70 12.14 18.04
N PRO A 286 20.81 13.47 18.17
CA PRO A 286 22.08 14.11 18.47
C PRO A 286 22.68 13.46 19.71
N THR A 287 23.88 12.90 19.56
CA THR A 287 24.61 12.27 20.66
C THR A 287 24.83 13.36 21.71
N THR A 288 24.14 13.26 22.85
CA THR A 288 24.47 14.10 24.00
C THR A 288 25.96 13.89 24.29
N PRO A 289 26.80 14.94 24.37
CA PRO A 289 28.18 14.76 24.78
C PRO A 289 28.16 14.11 26.14
N VAL A 290 28.59 12.85 26.21
CA VAL A 290 28.84 12.19 27.50
C VAL A 290 30.02 12.95 28.09
N LEU A 291 29.75 13.80 29.09
CA LEU A 291 30.81 14.35 29.92
C LEU A 291 31.64 13.15 30.42
N PRO A 292 32.98 13.18 30.34
CA PRO A 292 33.78 12.11 30.87
C PRO A 292 33.54 12.01 32.37
N THR A 293 32.77 11.00 32.79
CA THR A 293 32.59 10.69 34.20
C THR A 293 33.96 10.33 34.76
N ALA A 294 34.41 11.14 35.71
CA ALA A 294 35.62 10.88 36.46
C ALA A 294 35.57 9.48 37.07
N SER A 295 36.66 8.75 36.87
CA SER A 295 36.98 7.46 37.47
C SER A 295 36.63 7.43 38.97
N SER A 296 35.73 6.52 39.35
CA SER A 296 35.76 5.91 40.67
C SER A 296 35.61 4.39 40.55
N THR A 297 36.59 3.73 41.15
CA THR A 297 36.96 2.32 41.28
C THR A 297 35.78 1.38 41.65
N PRO A 298 35.85 0.07 41.31
CA PRO A 298 34.72 -0.85 41.42
C PRO A 298 34.56 -1.40 42.85
N GLN A 299 33.32 -1.65 43.26
CA GLN A 299 33.01 -2.58 44.36
C GLN A 299 32.13 -3.71 43.86
N GLU A 300 32.65 -4.91 44.08
CA GLU A 300 31.97 -6.21 44.05
C GLU A 300 30.76 -6.22 44.99
N SER A 301 29.70 -6.93 44.57
CA SER A 301 28.71 -7.54 45.46
C SER A 301 28.04 -8.68 44.72
N GLU A 302 28.01 -9.83 45.38
CA GLU A 302 27.76 -11.15 44.87
C GLU A 302 26.29 -11.48 44.55
N SER A 303 26.18 -12.50 43.68
CA SER A 303 25.14 -13.51 43.47
C SER A 303 23.84 -13.52 44.28
N LEU A 304 22.76 -13.89 43.59
CA LEU A 304 21.87 -14.97 44.03
C LEU A 304 21.31 -15.74 42.81
N ILE A 305 21.46 -17.06 42.87
CA ILE A 305 21.06 -18.08 41.90
C ILE A 305 19.60 -18.51 42.18
N SER A 306 18.98 -19.13 41.17
CA SER A 306 17.91 -20.16 41.25
C SER A 306 16.49 -19.61 41.05
N THR A 307 15.54 -20.22 40.31
CA THR A 307 15.41 -21.57 39.75
C THR A 307 14.37 -21.56 38.62
N ALA A 308 14.43 -22.58 37.77
CA ALA A 308 13.53 -22.94 36.68
C ALA A 308 12.01 -22.87 36.98
N GLY A 309 11.25 -22.58 35.92
CA GLY A 309 9.80 -22.79 35.81
C GLY A 309 9.43 -23.24 34.40
N SER A 310 9.57 -24.54 34.15
CA SER A 310 8.94 -25.25 33.03
C SER A 310 7.41 -25.15 33.15
N SER A 311 6.71 -24.73 32.09
CA SER A 311 5.34 -25.18 31.86
C SER A 311 5.05 -25.28 30.36
N THR A 312 4.64 -26.48 30.00
CA THR A 312 4.10 -26.97 28.73
C THR A 312 2.69 -26.43 28.44
N TYR A 313 2.40 -26.28 27.14
CA TYR A 313 1.13 -26.43 26.43
C TYR A 313 -0.14 -25.69 26.89
N TYR A 314 -0.72 -24.91 25.97
CA TYR A 314 -2.14 -25.01 25.57
C TYR A 314 -2.25 -24.73 24.07
N ALA A 315 -2.58 -25.76 23.29
CA ALA A 315 -3.13 -25.60 21.95
C ALA A 315 -4.66 -25.64 22.09
N PRO A 316 -5.44 -24.69 21.55
CA PRO A 316 -6.88 -24.85 21.48
C PRO A 316 -7.25 -25.79 20.32
N GLU A 317 -7.89 -26.89 20.68
CA GLU A 317 -8.59 -27.82 19.82
C GLU A 317 -9.79 -27.17 19.11
N ASN A 318 -9.90 -27.46 17.82
CA ASN A 318 -11.08 -28.02 17.17
C ASN A 318 -12.41 -27.21 17.26
N ILE A 319 -12.59 -26.24 16.36
CA ILE A 319 -13.93 -25.73 16.02
C ILE A 319 -14.52 -26.63 14.93
N LYS A 320 -15.44 -27.52 15.34
CA LYS A 320 -16.35 -28.21 14.43
C LYS A 320 -17.18 -27.17 13.68
N GLU A 321 -17.12 -27.18 12.35
CA GLU A 321 -18.01 -26.42 11.49
C GLU A 321 -19.46 -26.90 11.71
N HIS A 322 -20.29 -26.05 12.31
CA HIS A 322 -21.74 -26.21 12.29
C HIS A 322 -22.24 -25.90 10.87
N ILE A 323 -22.37 -26.94 10.05
CA ILE A 323 -23.11 -26.84 8.78
C ILE A 323 -24.57 -26.56 9.15
N SER A 324 -25.05 -25.37 8.77
CA SER A 324 -26.46 -24.99 8.92
C SER A 324 -27.33 -26.03 8.20
N TRP A 325 -28.24 -26.68 8.94
CA TRP A 325 -29.18 -27.67 8.39
C TRP A 325 -30.01 -27.13 7.23
N ILE A 326 -30.20 -25.81 7.18
CA ILE A 326 -30.90 -25.11 6.09
C ILE A 326 -30.09 -25.19 4.80
N SER A 327 -28.76 -25.06 4.86
CA SER A 327 -27.86 -25.18 3.70
C SER A 327 -27.85 -26.62 3.16
N LEU A 328 -27.90 -27.62 4.05
CA LEU A 328 -27.98 -29.03 3.66
C LEU A 328 -29.33 -29.35 2.96
N LEU A 329 -30.43 -28.83 3.50
CA LEU A 329 -31.77 -29.03 2.94
C LEU A 329 -31.89 -28.40 1.54
N LEU A 330 -31.31 -27.22 1.34
CA LEU A 330 -31.32 -26.51 0.05
C LEU A 330 -30.50 -27.27 -1.01
N VAL A 331 -29.37 -27.86 -0.62
CA VAL A 331 -28.59 -28.73 -1.52
C VAL A 331 -29.39 -29.96 -1.90
N ILE A 332 -30.07 -30.62 -0.96
CA ILE A 332 -30.89 -31.81 -1.25
C ILE A 332 -32.03 -31.47 -2.23
N ILE A 333 -32.76 -30.38 -2.01
CA ILE A 333 -33.88 -29.96 -2.88
C ILE A 333 -33.40 -29.67 -4.30
N VAL A 334 -32.29 -28.93 -4.45
CA VAL A 334 -31.71 -28.63 -5.77
C VAL A 334 -31.20 -29.89 -6.48
N THR A 335 -30.68 -30.86 -5.71
CA THR A 335 -30.17 -32.11 -6.28
C THR A 335 -31.32 -33.01 -6.77
N VAL A 336 -32.42 -33.11 -6.02
CA VAL A 336 -33.62 -33.88 -6.41
C VAL A 336 -34.26 -33.27 -7.66
N ALA A 337 -34.40 -31.94 -7.71
CA ALA A 337 -34.93 -31.24 -8.89
C ALA A 337 -34.07 -31.47 -10.14
N LEU A 338 -32.74 -31.52 -10.00
CA LEU A 338 -31.83 -31.79 -11.12
C LEU A 338 -31.93 -33.24 -11.62
N ILE A 339 -32.13 -34.21 -10.72
CA ILE A 339 -32.31 -35.62 -11.08
C ILE A 339 -33.63 -35.83 -11.83
N GLU A 340 -34.72 -35.19 -11.41
CA GLU A 340 -36.00 -35.26 -12.12
C GLU A 340 -35.92 -34.66 -13.52
N VAL A 341 -35.24 -33.51 -13.68
CA VAL A 341 -35.03 -32.87 -15.00
C VAL A 341 -34.16 -33.76 -15.91
N LEU A 342 -33.17 -34.45 -15.35
CA LEU A 342 -32.31 -35.38 -16.10
C LEU A 342 -33.03 -36.69 -16.47
N HIS A 343 -34.00 -37.15 -15.68
CA HIS A 343 -34.84 -38.31 -16.03
C HIS A 343 -35.90 -37.97 -17.08
N LEU A 344 -36.52 -36.79 -17.01
CA LEU A 344 -37.47 -36.30 -18.03
C LEU A 344 -36.81 -36.07 -19.40
N LYS A 345 -35.50 -35.85 -19.45
CA LYS A 345 -34.75 -35.68 -20.70
C LYS A 345 -34.31 -36.99 -21.35
N LYS A 346 -34.44 -38.14 -20.65
CA LYS A 346 -34.14 -39.47 -21.20
C LYS A 346 -35.36 -40.23 -21.72
N THR A 347 -36.57 -39.70 -21.51
CA THR A 347 -37.84 -40.30 -21.94
C THR A 347 -38.54 -39.54 -23.08
N LYS A 348 -37.78 -38.76 -23.87
CA LYS A 348 -38.25 -38.19 -25.13
C LYS A 348 -37.37 -38.61 -26.29
#